data_AF-A0A931SC80-F1
#
_entry.id   AF-A0A931SC80-F1
#
_cell.length_a   1.000
_cell.length_b   1.000
_cell.length_c   1.000
_cell.angle_alpha   90.00
_cell.angle_beta   90.00
_cell.angle_gamma   90.00
#
_symmetry.space_group_name_H-M   'P 1'
#
loop_
_entity.id
_entity.type
_entity.pdbx_description
1 polymer ?
#
loop_
_entity_poly.entity_id
_entity_poly.type
_entity_poly.pdbx_seq_one_letter_code
_entity_poly.pdbx_strand_id
1 'polypeptide(L)'
;MKDGIFSWPNGSRIAVLVTVMFESWSEGKAPPYSPMTSPLREGTPDLIGVSWSEYGGRTGIWRIMRLLDEFGVRSTVCVSGRSVELFAEAVRELHQKGHELAGHGYTQDGFLPYLSPEDERATIRRCLALLEGATGVRPVGWFSPRATPTPHTAALLAEEGCLWHGDYNDIPHSDFTDNRTLRSSPRVFYQVYKDTFDFLYRTERTGMINLTFHAHFGGRPLMSAMVAEILRYMKGFSEVWFPRHDEVAQWVLKGSGGEFSP
;
A
#
# COMPACT_ATOMS: atom_id res chain seq x y z
N MET A 1 -3.22 4.48 28.57
CA MET A 1 -1.84 4.34 29.06
C MET A 1 -1.85 3.95 30.53
N LYS A 2 -1.67 2.66 30.83
CA LYS A 2 -1.21 2.23 32.16
C LYS A 2 0.22 1.71 31.90
N ASP A 3 1.19 2.29 32.58
CA ASP A 3 2.62 1.91 32.61
C ASP A 3 3.58 2.43 31.50
N GLY A 4 3.19 3.43 30.69
CA GLY A 4 4.15 4.14 29.83
C GLY A 4 4.77 3.34 28.65
N ILE A 5 4.31 2.11 28.41
CA ILE A 5 4.70 1.28 27.27
C ILE A 5 3.58 1.33 26.22
N PHE A 6 3.93 1.70 24.98
CA PHE A 6 3.01 1.65 23.84
C PHE A 6 2.47 0.22 23.67
N SER A 7 1.17 0.08 23.36
CA SER A 7 0.53 -1.22 23.14
C SER A 7 -0.55 -1.08 22.06
N TRP A 8 -0.77 -2.16 21.31
CA TRP A 8 -1.87 -2.22 20.36
C TRP A 8 -3.22 -2.38 21.07
N PRO A 9 -4.34 -2.02 20.42
CA PRO A 9 -5.68 -2.17 21.01
C PRO A 9 -5.95 -3.58 21.49
N ASN A 10 -6.82 -3.71 22.50
CA ASN A 10 -7.35 -5.00 22.98
C ASN A 10 -6.29 -6.04 23.39
N GLY A 11 -5.08 -5.60 23.72
CA GLY A 11 -3.98 -6.50 24.09
C GLY A 11 -3.37 -7.26 22.91
N SER A 12 -3.63 -6.83 21.67
CA SER A 12 -2.98 -7.41 20.50
C SER A 12 -1.46 -7.28 20.58
N ARG A 13 -0.77 -8.34 20.17
CA ARG A 13 0.70 -8.39 20.10
C ARG A 13 1.22 -7.86 18.78
N ILE A 14 0.49 -8.14 17.70
CA ILE A 14 0.87 -7.76 16.34
C ILE A 14 -0.24 -6.96 15.67
N ALA A 15 0.13 -5.86 15.02
CA ALA A 15 -0.65 -5.22 13.98
C ALA A 15 -0.23 -5.74 12.59
N VAL A 16 -1.17 -6.31 11.84
CA VAL A 16 -0.98 -6.80 10.47
C VAL A 16 -1.67 -5.83 9.52
N LEU A 17 -0.88 -4.97 8.88
CA LEU A 17 -1.37 -4.06 7.84
C LEU A 17 -1.37 -4.78 6.50
N VAL A 18 -2.44 -4.61 5.74
CA VAL A 18 -2.50 -5.06 4.35
C VAL A 18 -2.47 -3.85 3.44
N THR A 19 -1.41 -3.72 2.65
CA THR A 19 -1.19 -2.59 1.74
C THR A 19 -1.26 -3.06 0.29
N VAL A 20 -2.14 -2.44 -0.49
CA VAL A 20 -2.29 -2.73 -1.91
C VAL A 20 -1.79 -1.54 -2.71
N MET A 21 -0.78 -1.75 -3.55
CA MET A 21 -0.31 -0.72 -4.48
C MET A 21 -1.19 -0.74 -5.73
N PHE A 22 -1.94 0.35 -5.97
CA PHE A 22 -2.79 0.53 -7.14
C PHE A 22 -2.25 1.63 -8.06
N GLU A 23 -1.24 1.23 -8.81
CA GLU A 23 -0.33 2.11 -9.52
C GLU A 23 -0.60 2.12 -11.02
N SER A 24 -0.39 3.27 -11.66
CA SER A 24 -0.41 3.43 -13.11
C SER A 24 0.84 4.19 -13.57
N TRP A 25 1.35 3.83 -14.74
CA TRP A 25 2.47 4.52 -15.38
C TRP A 25 1.96 5.60 -16.33
N SER A 26 2.83 6.51 -16.73
CA SER A 26 2.56 7.48 -17.80
C SER A 26 2.05 6.79 -19.06
N GLU A 27 1.29 7.54 -19.87
CA GLU A 27 0.68 7.00 -21.08
C GLU A 27 1.71 6.35 -22.02
N GLY A 28 1.40 5.13 -22.46
CA GLY A 28 2.29 4.34 -23.32
C GLY A 28 3.56 3.81 -22.63
N LYS A 29 3.75 4.04 -21.34
CA LYS A 29 4.90 3.53 -20.57
C LYS A 29 4.53 2.25 -19.82
N ALA A 30 5.45 1.29 -19.88
CA ALA A 30 5.40 0.07 -19.11
C ALA A 30 6.30 0.18 -17.87
N PRO A 31 6.07 -0.64 -16.84
CA PRO A 31 7.01 -0.77 -15.74
C PRO A 31 8.38 -1.23 -16.25
N PRO A 32 9.50 -0.80 -15.63
CA PRO A 32 10.85 -1.24 -16.02
C PRO A 32 11.11 -2.71 -15.68
N TYR A 33 10.13 -3.39 -15.09
CA TYR A 33 10.12 -4.79 -14.78
C TYR A 33 8.89 -5.43 -15.45
N SER A 34 9.09 -6.60 -16.02
CA SER A 34 8.05 -7.38 -16.67
C SER A 34 8.39 -8.85 -16.48
N PRO A 35 7.43 -9.78 -16.60
CA PRO A 35 7.74 -11.20 -16.73
C PRO A 35 8.74 -11.47 -17.86
N MET A 36 8.78 -10.60 -18.86
CA MET A 36 9.78 -10.62 -19.92
C MET A 36 11.09 -9.97 -19.42
N THR A 37 12.17 -10.75 -19.39
CA THR A 37 13.49 -10.31 -18.92
C THR A 37 14.32 -9.60 -19.98
N SER A 38 13.87 -9.61 -21.24
CA SER A 38 14.53 -8.96 -22.36
C SER A 38 13.88 -7.59 -22.65
N PRO A 39 14.54 -6.46 -22.34
CA PRO A 39 13.97 -5.15 -22.60
C PRO A 39 13.85 -4.89 -24.11
N LEU A 40 12.82 -4.13 -24.49
CA LEU A 40 12.69 -3.63 -25.85
C LEU A 40 13.71 -2.51 -26.12
N ARG A 41 13.99 -2.24 -27.39
CA ARG A 41 14.82 -1.09 -27.78
C ARG A 41 14.15 0.20 -27.33
N GLU A 42 14.95 1.17 -26.92
CA GLU A 42 14.46 2.51 -26.59
C GLU A 42 13.59 3.10 -27.72
N GLY A 43 12.49 3.75 -27.35
CA GLY A 43 11.50 4.27 -28.29
C GLY A 43 10.52 3.24 -28.86
N THR A 44 10.68 1.93 -28.56
CA THR A 44 9.72 0.90 -28.99
C THR A 44 8.51 0.86 -28.04
N PRO A 45 7.26 0.95 -28.55
CA PRO A 45 6.07 0.75 -27.73
C PRO A 45 6.01 -0.65 -27.12
N ASP A 46 5.96 -0.73 -25.78
CA ASP A 46 5.81 -2.00 -25.06
C ASP A 46 4.33 -2.30 -24.75
N LEU A 47 3.58 -2.71 -25.77
CA LEU A 47 2.14 -2.98 -25.63
C LEU A 47 1.85 -4.10 -24.61
N ILE A 48 2.75 -5.09 -24.50
CA ILE A 48 2.61 -6.19 -23.54
C ILE A 48 2.89 -5.69 -22.12
N GLY A 49 3.94 -4.89 -21.92
CA GLY A 49 4.25 -4.29 -20.63
C GLY A 49 3.16 -3.34 -20.12
N VAL A 50 2.57 -2.54 -21.01
CA VAL A 50 1.42 -1.67 -20.71
C VAL A 50 0.19 -2.52 -20.34
N SER A 51 -0.16 -3.52 -21.15
CA SER A 51 -1.29 -4.42 -20.85
C SER A 51 -1.06 -5.19 -19.53
N TRP A 52 0.20 -5.56 -19.24
CA TRP A 52 0.57 -6.24 -18.02
C TRP A 52 0.37 -5.37 -16.78
N SER A 53 0.72 -4.08 -16.83
CA SER A 53 0.46 -3.15 -15.71
C SER A 53 -1.03 -2.84 -15.57
N GLU A 54 -1.73 -2.60 -16.67
CA GLU A 54 -3.18 -2.33 -16.66
C GLU A 54 -4.01 -3.50 -16.13
N TYR A 55 -3.50 -4.74 -16.19
CA TYR A 55 -4.14 -5.89 -15.54
C TYR A 55 -4.52 -5.59 -14.08
N GLY A 56 -3.71 -4.77 -13.38
CA GLY A 56 -3.99 -4.35 -12.01
C GLY A 56 -5.36 -3.70 -11.86
N GLY A 57 -5.66 -2.66 -12.65
CA GLY A 57 -6.95 -1.98 -12.61
C GLY A 57 -8.09 -2.75 -13.28
N ARG A 58 -7.78 -3.50 -14.36
CA ARG A 58 -8.80 -4.22 -15.14
C ARG A 58 -9.27 -5.53 -14.49
N THR A 59 -8.45 -6.17 -13.66
CA THR A 59 -8.77 -7.51 -13.14
C THR A 59 -8.18 -7.77 -11.76
N GLY A 60 -6.94 -7.37 -11.50
CA GLY A 60 -6.21 -7.67 -10.29
C GLY A 60 -6.90 -7.12 -9.04
N ILE A 61 -7.25 -5.83 -9.06
CA ILE A 61 -7.87 -5.13 -7.92
C ILE A 61 -9.21 -5.74 -7.53
N TRP A 62 -10.03 -6.15 -8.49
CA TRP A 62 -11.31 -6.82 -8.25
C TRP A 62 -11.15 -8.19 -7.59
N ARG A 63 -10.12 -8.94 -7.96
CA ARG A 63 -9.79 -10.21 -7.29
C ARG A 63 -9.33 -9.95 -5.86
N ILE A 64 -8.51 -8.92 -5.65
CA ILE A 64 -8.02 -8.54 -4.33
C ILE A 64 -9.18 -8.12 -3.43
N MET A 65 -10.13 -7.31 -3.91
CA MET A 65 -11.32 -6.94 -3.13
C MET A 65 -12.11 -8.16 -2.66
N ARG A 66 -12.38 -9.13 -3.54
CA ARG A 66 -13.07 -10.37 -3.16
C ARG A 66 -12.29 -11.19 -2.13
N LEU A 67 -10.97 -11.26 -2.27
CA LEU A 67 -10.10 -11.93 -1.31
C LEU A 67 -10.16 -11.24 0.06
N LEU A 68 -10.07 -9.92 0.10
CA LEU A 68 -10.14 -9.16 1.35
C LEU A 68 -11.51 -9.31 2.03
N ASP A 69 -12.59 -9.32 1.25
CA ASP A 69 -13.95 -9.60 1.73
C ASP A 69 -14.06 -11.02 2.32
N GLU A 70 -13.49 -12.05 1.67
CA GLU A 70 -13.46 -13.44 2.16
C GLU A 70 -12.85 -13.54 3.56
N PHE A 71 -11.79 -12.77 3.82
CA PHE A 71 -11.10 -12.76 5.11
C PHE A 71 -11.61 -11.70 6.08
N GLY A 72 -12.58 -10.87 5.69
CA GLY A 72 -13.09 -9.75 6.48
C GLY A 72 -11.97 -8.79 6.90
N VAL A 73 -11.04 -8.49 5.98
CA VAL A 73 -9.91 -7.58 6.22
C VAL A 73 -10.10 -6.30 5.42
N ARG A 74 -9.90 -5.14 6.06
CA ARG A 74 -9.82 -3.86 5.37
C ARG A 74 -8.35 -3.50 5.16
N SER A 75 -7.96 -3.34 3.92
CA SER A 75 -6.63 -2.85 3.52
C SER A 75 -6.57 -1.32 3.41
N THR A 76 -5.33 -0.82 3.34
CA THR A 76 -5.00 0.49 2.76
C THR A 76 -4.57 0.30 1.30
N VAL A 77 -5.09 1.12 0.41
CA VAL A 77 -4.73 1.10 -1.02
C VAL A 77 -4.03 2.39 -1.39
N CYS A 78 -2.77 2.30 -1.82
CA CYS A 78 -1.99 3.43 -2.30
C CYS A 78 -2.31 3.64 -3.78
N VAL A 79 -3.03 4.71 -4.12
CA VAL A 79 -3.62 4.92 -5.45
C VAL A 79 -2.94 6.09 -6.14
N SER A 80 -2.39 5.84 -7.34
CA SER A 80 -1.87 6.93 -8.17
C SER A 80 -3.01 7.76 -8.77
N GLY A 81 -2.83 9.06 -8.94
CA GLY A 81 -3.84 9.95 -9.51
C GLY A 81 -4.35 9.49 -10.89
N ARG A 82 -3.48 8.98 -11.76
CA ARG A 82 -3.88 8.41 -13.05
C ARG A 82 -4.75 7.15 -12.90
N SER A 83 -4.53 6.34 -11.86
CA SER A 83 -5.41 5.19 -11.57
C SER A 83 -6.84 5.64 -11.22
N VAL A 84 -6.99 6.81 -10.57
CA VAL A 84 -8.31 7.41 -10.31
C VAL A 84 -9.03 7.75 -11.61
N GLU A 85 -8.32 8.33 -12.57
CA GLU A 85 -8.88 8.71 -13.88
C GLU A 85 -9.23 7.47 -14.73
N LEU A 86 -8.33 6.47 -14.78
CA LEU A 86 -8.48 5.28 -15.61
C LEU A 86 -9.47 4.24 -15.04
N PHE A 87 -9.54 4.14 -13.72
CA PHE A 87 -10.26 3.05 -13.04
C PHE A 87 -11.17 3.58 -11.92
N ALA A 88 -11.87 4.69 -12.18
CA ALA A 88 -12.72 5.38 -11.22
C ALA A 88 -13.74 4.47 -10.52
N GLU A 89 -14.31 3.50 -11.25
CA GLU A 89 -15.24 2.51 -10.67
C GLU A 89 -14.58 1.68 -9.57
N ALA A 90 -13.40 1.14 -9.83
CA ALA A 90 -12.66 0.35 -8.84
C ALA A 90 -12.27 1.20 -7.62
N VAL A 91 -11.88 2.45 -7.82
CA VAL A 91 -11.54 3.38 -6.74
C VAL A 91 -12.75 3.66 -5.84
N ARG A 92 -13.93 3.90 -6.42
CA ARG A 92 -15.16 4.10 -5.65
C ARG A 92 -15.58 2.83 -4.91
N GLU A 93 -15.49 1.67 -5.56
CA GLU A 93 -15.83 0.39 -4.93
C GLU A 93 -14.93 0.11 -3.72
N LEU A 94 -13.61 0.34 -3.85
CA LEU A 94 -12.66 0.19 -2.73
C LEU A 94 -13.08 1.05 -1.54
N HIS A 95 -13.42 2.32 -1.78
CA HIS A 95 -13.87 3.23 -0.74
C HIS A 95 -15.21 2.77 -0.13
N GLN A 96 -16.20 2.37 -0.94
CA GLN A 96 -17.49 1.87 -0.47
C GLN A 96 -17.36 0.60 0.37
N LYS A 97 -16.37 -0.25 0.06
CA LYS A 97 -15.98 -1.40 0.88
C LYS A 97 -15.21 -1.01 2.14
N GLY A 98 -14.97 0.26 2.43
CA GLY A 98 -14.31 0.70 3.66
C GLY A 98 -12.80 0.45 3.70
N HIS A 99 -12.18 0.30 2.53
CA HIS A 99 -10.72 0.39 2.41
C HIS A 99 -10.28 1.85 2.52
N GLU A 100 -9.13 2.07 3.13
CA GLU A 100 -8.49 3.39 3.12
C GLU A 100 -7.87 3.60 1.74
N LEU A 101 -8.03 4.81 1.19
CA LEU A 101 -7.30 5.23 0.01
C LEU A 101 -6.22 6.23 0.42
N ALA A 102 -4.97 5.94 0.09
CA ALA A 102 -3.81 6.79 0.30
C ALA A 102 -3.27 7.32 -1.03
N GLY A 103 -2.68 8.52 -1.03
CA GLY A 103 -2.07 9.09 -2.23
C GLY A 103 -0.77 8.37 -2.63
N HIS A 104 -0.53 8.23 -3.94
CA HIS A 104 0.66 7.56 -4.46
C HIS A 104 1.22 8.22 -5.74
N GLY A 105 1.40 9.54 -5.69
CA GLY A 105 1.81 10.34 -6.85
C GLY A 105 0.78 10.34 -7.99
N TYR A 106 1.03 11.10 -9.05
CA TYR A 106 0.14 11.06 -10.22
C TYR A 106 0.37 9.80 -11.08
N THR A 107 1.63 9.42 -11.30
CA THR A 107 2.04 8.18 -11.95
C THR A 107 3.22 7.54 -11.22
N GLN A 108 3.40 6.23 -11.38
CA GLN A 108 4.46 5.47 -10.72
C GLN A 108 5.87 5.79 -11.23
N ASP A 109 5.98 6.40 -12.41
CA ASP A 109 7.23 6.91 -12.99
C ASP A 109 7.44 8.42 -12.76
N GLY A 110 6.53 9.09 -12.04
CA GLY A 110 6.66 10.48 -11.62
C GLY A 110 7.40 10.61 -10.29
N PHE A 111 8.71 10.36 -10.28
CA PHE A 111 9.52 10.32 -9.06
C PHE A 111 9.68 11.73 -8.44
N LEU A 112 9.35 11.86 -7.14
CA LEU A 112 9.43 13.13 -6.42
C LEU A 112 10.83 13.78 -6.45
N PRO A 113 11.95 13.03 -6.35
CA PRO A 113 13.28 13.64 -6.37
C PRO A 113 13.68 14.30 -7.70
N TYR A 114 12.89 14.12 -8.76
CA TYR A 114 13.12 14.78 -10.05
C TYR A 114 12.36 16.10 -10.19
N LEU A 115 11.52 16.44 -9.21
CA LEU A 115 10.66 17.61 -9.23
C LEU A 115 11.30 18.78 -8.48
N SER A 116 10.90 19.99 -8.87
CA SER A 116 11.07 21.16 -8.00
C SER A 116 10.21 21.02 -6.74
N PRO A 117 10.52 21.69 -5.63
CA PRO A 117 9.65 21.70 -4.44
C PRO A 117 8.21 22.14 -4.75
N GLU A 118 8.04 23.08 -5.68
CA GLU A 118 6.74 23.56 -6.15
C GLU A 118 5.97 22.47 -6.91
N ASP A 119 6.64 21.76 -7.83
CA ASP A 119 6.05 20.65 -8.58
C ASP A 119 5.76 19.44 -7.69
N GLU A 120 6.60 19.18 -6.69
CA GLU A 120 6.38 18.14 -5.68
C GLU A 120 5.10 18.44 -4.88
N ARG A 121 4.96 19.67 -4.38
CA ARG A 121 3.74 20.13 -3.71
C ARG A 121 2.52 20.00 -4.62
N ALA A 122 2.65 20.41 -5.88
CA ALA A 122 1.56 20.36 -6.85
C ALA A 122 1.12 18.92 -7.14
N THR A 123 2.06 17.98 -7.29
CA THR A 123 1.73 16.56 -7.56
C THR A 123 1.08 15.88 -6.36
N ILE A 124 1.55 16.17 -5.13
CA ILE A 124 0.93 15.70 -3.88
C ILE A 124 -0.52 16.19 -3.82
N ARG A 125 -0.72 17.51 -3.88
CA ARG A 125 -2.04 18.14 -3.80
C ARG A 125 -2.99 17.62 -4.87
N ARG A 126 -2.51 17.48 -6.11
CA ARG A 126 -3.30 16.96 -7.24
C ARG A 126 -3.78 15.53 -6.97
N CYS A 127 -2.89 14.64 -6.52
CA CYS A 127 -3.25 13.26 -6.25
C CYS A 127 -4.29 13.15 -5.13
N LEU A 128 -4.10 13.89 -4.03
CA LEU A 128 -5.05 13.91 -2.92
C LEU A 128 -6.42 14.46 -3.35
N ALA A 129 -6.44 15.55 -4.14
CA ALA A 129 -7.68 16.14 -4.65
C ALA A 129 -8.42 15.22 -5.63
N LEU A 130 -7.71 14.46 -6.47
CA LEU A 130 -8.34 13.47 -7.36
C LEU A 130 -9.06 12.37 -6.58
N LEU A 131 -8.41 11.85 -5.54
CA LEU A 131 -9.00 10.83 -4.66
C LEU A 131 -10.20 11.38 -3.91
N GLU A 132 -10.07 12.57 -3.31
CA GLU A 132 -11.17 13.28 -2.65
C GLU A 132 -12.35 13.51 -3.59
N GLY A 133 -12.09 13.93 -4.85
CA GLY A 133 -13.14 14.10 -5.85
C GLY A 133 -13.83 12.79 -6.25
N ALA A 134 -13.15 11.65 -6.15
CA ALA A 134 -13.71 10.34 -6.47
C ALA A 134 -14.56 9.76 -5.34
N THR A 135 -14.22 10.04 -4.07
CA THR A 135 -14.82 9.40 -2.89
C THR A 135 -15.63 10.35 -2.00
N GLY A 136 -15.40 11.65 -2.10
CA GLY A 136 -15.90 12.66 -1.15
C GLY A 136 -15.13 12.71 0.17
N VAL A 137 -14.05 11.94 0.32
CA VAL A 137 -13.25 11.87 1.55
C VAL A 137 -11.80 12.22 1.25
N ARG A 138 -11.26 13.20 1.97
CA ARG A 138 -9.86 13.59 1.86
C ARG A 138 -8.94 12.46 2.36
N PRO A 139 -7.99 11.97 1.54
CA PRO A 139 -7.00 11.01 2.02
C PRO A 139 -6.12 11.61 3.12
N VAL A 140 -5.79 10.80 4.13
CA VAL A 140 -4.89 11.17 5.24
C VAL A 140 -3.57 10.40 5.21
N GLY A 141 -3.34 9.62 4.14
CA GLY A 141 -2.18 8.76 3.97
C GLY A 141 -1.47 9.02 2.66
N TRP A 142 -0.17 8.78 2.65
CA TRP A 142 0.66 8.88 1.46
C TRP A 142 1.73 7.79 1.39
N PHE A 143 2.04 7.33 0.18
CA PHE A 143 3.24 6.56 -0.08
C PHE A 143 3.84 7.14 -1.35
N SER A 144 5.08 7.60 -1.36
CA SER A 144 5.70 8.14 -2.57
C SER A 144 5.95 7.04 -3.60
N PRO A 145 5.83 7.32 -4.91
CA PRO A 145 6.29 6.42 -5.96
C PRO A 145 7.69 5.89 -5.66
N ARG A 146 7.86 4.57 -5.78
CA ARG A 146 9.12 3.85 -5.49
C ARG A 146 9.67 4.03 -4.06
N ALA A 147 8.88 4.50 -3.09
CA ALA A 147 9.39 4.87 -1.76
C ALA A 147 10.54 5.89 -1.85
N THR A 148 10.44 6.86 -2.78
CA THR A 148 11.47 7.87 -3.00
C THR A 148 10.97 9.26 -2.63
N PRO A 149 11.00 9.62 -1.34
CA PRO A 149 10.70 10.99 -0.91
C PRO A 149 11.89 11.92 -1.18
N THR A 150 11.67 13.21 -1.00
CA THR A 150 12.67 14.26 -0.83
C THR A 150 12.75 14.66 0.66
N PRO A 151 13.75 15.47 1.08
CA PRO A 151 13.78 16.04 2.43
C PRO A 151 12.57 16.92 2.77
N HIS A 152 11.77 17.33 1.78
CA HIS A 152 10.61 18.21 1.95
C HIS A 152 9.29 17.44 2.03
N THR A 153 9.23 16.21 1.50
CA THR A 153 7.99 15.44 1.33
C THR A 153 7.16 15.36 2.61
N ALA A 154 7.76 14.99 3.74
CA ALA A 154 7.04 14.86 5.00
C ALA A 154 6.37 16.17 5.46
N ALA A 155 7.05 17.31 5.32
CA ALA A 155 6.50 18.61 5.65
C ALA A 155 5.34 19.00 4.69
N LEU A 156 5.53 18.76 3.39
CA LEU A 156 4.49 19.01 2.38
C LEU A 156 3.23 18.17 2.63
N LEU A 157 3.39 16.91 3.04
CA LEU A 157 2.28 16.02 3.37
C LEU A 157 1.52 16.46 4.63
N ALA A 158 2.25 16.89 5.66
CA ALA A 158 1.65 17.42 6.88
C ALA A 158 0.82 18.69 6.60
N GLU A 159 1.33 19.59 5.73
CA GLU A 159 0.61 20.79 5.30
C GLU A 159 -0.69 20.47 4.53
N GLU A 160 -0.77 19.33 3.85
CA GLU A 160 -1.97 18.86 3.15
C GLU A 160 -2.90 17.99 4.02
N GLY A 161 -2.58 17.84 5.31
CA GLY A 161 -3.40 17.14 6.31
C GLY A 161 -3.16 15.63 6.41
N CYS A 162 -2.09 15.09 5.82
CA CYS A 162 -1.75 13.68 5.98
C CYS A 162 -1.30 13.38 7.42
N LEU A 163 -1.81 12.28 7.98
CA LEU A 163 -1.49 11.77 9.31
C LEU A 163 -0.33 10.78 9.27
N TRP A 164 -0.10 10.12 8.14
CA TRP A 164 0.96 9.14 7.98
C TRP A 164 1.51 9.14 6.56
N HIS A 165 2.74 8.63 6.42
CA HIS A 165 3.27 8.25 5.13
C HIS A 165 4.22 7.04 5.21
N GLY A 166 4.31 6.29 4.11
CA GLY A 166 5.04 5.02 4.03
C GLY A 166 6.50 5.13 3.55
N ASP A 167 7.09 6.33 3.53
CA ASP A 167 8.38 6.57 2.87
C ASP A 167 9.63 6.30 3.74
N TYR A 168 9.44 5.76 4.95
CA TYR A 168 10.51 5.47 5.90
C TYR A 168 10.53 4.00 6.30
N ASN A 169 11.74 3.50 6.56
CA ASN A 169 11.99 2.11 6.94
C ASN A 169 12.02 1.88 8.46
N ASP A 170 11.69 2.89 9.27
CA ASP A 170 11.72 2.80 10.74
C ASP A 170 10.56 1.98 11.33
N ILE A 171 9.67 1.51 10.46
CA ILE A 171 8.59 0.59 10.75
C ILE A 171 9.03 -0.83 10.34
N PRO A 172 8.91 -1.85 11.21
CA PRO A 172 9.13 -3.24 10.83
C PRO A 172 8.23 -3.63 9.65
N HIS A 173 8.86 -3.80 8.49
CA HIS A 173 8.24 -4.29 7.27
C HIS A 173 9.12 -5.40 6.71
N SER A 174 8.53 -6.27 5.90
CA SER A 174 9.33 -7.21 5.13
C SER A 174 9.94 -6.46 3.95
N ASP A 175 11.24 -6.57 3.74
CA ASP A 175 11.92 -6.11 2.51
C ASP A 175 11.34 -6.78 1.25
N PHE A 176 10.59 -7.88 1.43
CA PHE A 176 9.95 -8.66 0.39
C PHE A 176 8.50 -8.21 0.19
N THR A 177 8.33 -6.97 -0.27
CA THR A 177 7.02 -6.38 -0.62
C THR A 177 6.33 -7.07 -1.79
N ASP A 178 7.01 -7.98 -2.50
CA ASP A 178 6.40 -9.01 -3.32
C ASP A 178 7.35 -10.18 -3.66
N ASN A 179 6.83 -11.13 -4.44
CA ASN A 179 7.63 -12.23 -4.99
C ASN A 179 8.53 -11.82 -6.19
N ARG A 180 8.35 -10.63 -6.80
CA ARG A 180 9.29 -10.11 -7.83
C ARG A 180 10.64 -9.78 -7.21
N THR A 181 10.68 -9.29 -5.96
CA THR A 181 11.93 -9.07 -5.22
C THR A 181 12.62 -10.39 -4.90
N LEU A 182 11.86 -11.40 -4.46
CA LEU A 182 12.38 -12.73 -4.15
C LEU A 182 12.87 -13.50 -5.38
N ARG A 183 12.31 -13.23 -6.57
CA ARG A 183 12.54 -14.00 -7.81
C ARG A 183 12.50 -15.52 -7.60
N SER A 184 11.59 -15.97 -6.74
CA SER A 184 11.51 -17.37 -6.30
C SER A 184 10.12 -17.97 -6.52
N SER A 185 9.93 -19.22 -6.10
CA SER A 185 8.62 -19.85 -6.05
C SER A 185 7.66 -18.98 -5.23
N PRO A 186 6.40 -18.75 -5.67
CA PRO A 186 5.41 -18.01 -4.88
C PRO A 186 5.20 -18.56 -3.46
N ARG A 187 5.49 -19.85 -3.22
CA ARG A 187 5.45 -20.42 -1.86
C ARG A 187 6.45 -19.77 -0.90
N VAL A 188 7.57 -19.27 -1.41
CA VAL A 188 8.57 -18.55 -0.60
C VAL A 188 7.99 -17.23 -0.09
N PHE A 189 7.15 -16.55 -0.88
CA PHE A 189 6.45 -15.35 -0.40
C PHE A 189 5.59 -15.65 0.84
N TYR A 190 4.82 -16.74 0.81
CA TYR A 190 4.09 -17.19 2.01
C TYR A 190 5.05 -17.50 3.18
N GLN A 191 6.13 -18.25 2.93
CA GLN A 191 7.07 -18.66 3.97
C GLN A 191 7.75 -17.45 4.64
N VAL A 192 8.15 -16.45 3.88
CA VAL A 192 8.74 -15.21 4.41
C VAL A 192 7.78 -14.54 5.39
N TYR A 193 6.54 -14.28 4.97
CA TYR A 193 5.57 -13.61 5.83
C TYR A 193 5.20 -14.44 7.06
N LYS A 194 5.12 -15.77 6.91
CA LYS A 194 4.89 -16.69 8.02
C LYS A 194 6.03 -16.63 9.05
N ASP A 195 7.28 -16.74 8.60
CA ASP A 195 8.44 -16.78 9.49
C ASP A 195 8.70 -15.41 10.15
N THR A 196 8.47 -14.31 9.42
CA THR A 196 8.49 -12.96 9.99
C THR A 196 7.41 -12.82 11.07
N PHE A 197 6.17 -13.26 10.80
CA PHE A 197 5.10 -13.23 11.78
C PHE A 197 5.43 -14.05 13.03
N ASP A 198 5.90 -15.29 12.87
CA ASP A 198 6.24 -16.17 14.00
C ASP A 198 7.36 -15.60 14.88
N PHE A 199 8.36 -15.00 14.25
CA PHE A 199 9.43 -14.31 14.99
C PHE A 199 8.85 -13.16 15.81
N LEU A 200 8.16 -12.22 15.15
CA LEU A 200 7.57 -11.05 15.81
C LEU A 200 6.59 -11.45 16.91
N TYR A 201 5.77 -12.49 16.70
CA TYR A 201 4.74 -12.91 17.65
C TYR A 201 5.34 -13.47 18.93
N ARG A 202 6.52 -14.09 18.80
CA ARG A 202 7.25 -14.69 19.92
C ARG A 202 8.16 -13.69 20.64
N THR A 203 8.76 -12.75 19.93
CA THR A 203 9.82 -11.88 20.49
C THR A 203 9.36 -10.47 20.80
N GLU A 204 8.42 -9.91 20.03
CA GLU A 204 8.03 -8.51 20.12
C GLU A 204 6.69 -8.32 20.85
N ARG A 205 6.62 -7.30 21.71
CA ARG A 205 5.38 -6.96 22.45
C ARG A 205 4.44 -6.04 21.66
N THR A 206 4.99 -5.29 20.70
CA THR A 206 4.26 -4.40 19.78
C THR A 206 4.77 -4.63 18.37
N GLY A 207 4.71 -5.88 17.93
CA GLY A 207 5.11 -6.27 16.60
C GLY A 207 4.21 -5.60 15.55
N MET A 208 4.76 -5.32 14.39
CA MET A 208 3.99 -4.82 13.26
C MET A 208 4.51 -5.49 12.00
N ILE A 209 3.60 -5.82 11.09
CA ILE A 209 3.97 -6.37 9.79
C ILE A 209 3.12 -5.71 8.72
N ASN A 210 3.77 -5.18 7.70
CA ASN A 210 3.12 -4.65 6.52
C ASN A 210 3.17 -5.69 5.38
N LEU A 211 2.04 -6.33 5.11
CA LEU A 211 1.83 -7.17 3.93
C LEU A 211 1.51 -6.27 2.74
N THR A 212 2.55 -5.91 1.99
CA THR A 212 2.41 -5.13 0.77
C THR A 212 2.33 -6.07 -0.43
N PHE A 213 1.51 -5.72 -1.42
CA PHE A 213 1.54 -6.33 -2.75
C PHE A 213 0.87 -5.41 -3.77
N HIS A 214 1.15 -5.64 -5.06
CA HIS A 214 0.75 -4.72 -6.13
C HIS A 214 -0.44 -5.28 -6.91
N ALA A 215 -1.41 -4.46 -7.30
CA ALA A 215 -2.62 -4.93 -7.97
C ALA A 215 -2.33 -5.71 -9.27
N HIS A 216 -1.36 -5.25 -10.06
CA HIS A 216 -0.97 -5.86 -11.34
C HIS A 216 -0.22 -7.21 -11.19
N PHE A 217 0.35 -7.47 -10.01
CA PHE A 217 1.13 -8.68 -9.71
C PHE A 217 0.46 -9.57 -8.66
N GLY A 218 0.20 -9.05 -7.46
CA GLY A 218 -0.51 -9.73 -6.37
C GLY A 218 -1.94 -10.13 -6.74
N GLY A 219 -2.56 -9.40 -7.68
CA GLY A 219 -3.85 -9.76 -8.26
C GLY A 219 -3.80 -10.96 -9.21
N ARG A 220 -2.62 -11.50 -9.56
CA ARG A 220 -2.51 -12.72 -10.38
C ARG A 220 -2.96 -13.94 -9.55
N PRO A 221 -3.66 -14.93 -10.13
CA PRO A 221 -4.29 -16.00 -9.36
C PRO A 221 -3.38 -16.71 -8.35
N LEU A 222 -2.17 -17.12 -8.77
CA LEU A 222 -1.24 -17.81 -7.89
C LEU A 222 -0.71 -16.93 -6.76
N MET A 223 -0.46 -15.65 -7.02
CA MET A 223 -0.03 -14.71 -5.98
C MET A 223 -1.17 -14.40 -5.01
N SER A 224 -2.40 -14.22 -5.51
CA SER A 224 -3.59 -14.04 -4.66
C SER A 224 -3.82 -15.27 -3.76
N ALA A 225 -3.55 -16.48 -4.26
CA ALA A 225 -3.60 -17.69 -3.44
C ALA A 225 -2.58 -17.65 -2.30
N MET A 226 -1.37 -17.14 -2.53
CA MET A 226 -0.37 -16.99 -1.46
C MET A 226 -0.78 -15.93 -0.44
N VAL A 227 -1.36 -14.79 -0.88
CA VAL A 227 -1.94 -13.80 0.05
C VAL A 227 -3.04 -14.43 0.90
N ALA A 228 -3.90 -15.27 0.31
CA ALA A 228 -4.93 -16.00 1.04
C ALA A 228 -4.34 -16.93 2.12
N GLU A 229 -3.27 -17.68 1.80
CA GLU A 229 -2.57 -18.52 2.79
C GLU A 229 -1.98 -17.68 3.94
N ILE A 230 -1.38 -16.53 3.64
CA ILE A 230 -0.82 -15.62 4.64
C ILE A 230 -1.92 -15.12 5.58
N LEU A 231 -3.02 -14.58 5.02
CA LEU A 231 -4.14 -14.07 5.81
C LEU A 231 -4.79 -15.17 6.65
N ARG A 232 -5.00 -16.36 6.07
CA ARG A 232 -5.54 -17.51 6.80
C ARG A 232 -4.67 -17.89 7.99
N TYR A 233 -3.35 -17.92 7.79
CA TYR A 233 -2.41 -18.26 8.84
C TYR A 233 -2.46 -17.24 9.99
N MET A 234 -2.29 -15.95 9.67
CA MET A 234 -2.24 -14.87 10.68
C MET A 234 -3.57 -14.71 11.42
N LYS A 235 -4.72 -14.90 10.75
CA LYS A 235 -6.04 -14.89 11.40
C LYS A 235 -6.28 -16.07 12.33
N GLY A 236 -5.45 -17.11 12.29
CA GLY A 236 -5.50 -18.24 13.23
C GLY A 236 -5.06 -17.88 14.65
N PHE A 237 -4.52 -16.68 14.87
CA PHE A 237 -4.02 -16.21 16.16
C PHE A 237 -4.96 -15.16 16.77
N SER A 238 -5.20 -15.25 18.08
CA SER A 238 -6.18 -14.40 18.78
C SER A 238 -5.66 -13.01 19.14
N GLU A 239 -4.34 -12.83 19.32
CA GLU A 239 -3.73 -11.56 19.72
C GLU A 239 -3.24 -10.74 18.50
N VAL A 240 -4.00 -10.75 17.40
CA VAL A 240 -3.66 -10.06 16.15
C VAL A 240 -4.71 -9.01 15.79
N TRP A 241 -4.24 -7.80 15.52
CA TRP A 241 -5.05 -6.70 15.00
C TRP A 241 -4.79 -6.56 13.50
N PHE A 242 -5.84 -6.39 12.69
CA PHE A 242 -5.74 -6.14 11.25
C PHE A 242 -6.21 -4.73 10.91
N PRO A 243 -5.40 -3.68 11.16
CA PRO A 243 -5.77 -2.31 10.86
C PRO A 243 -5.40 -1.89 9.44
N ARG A 244 -6.07 -0.82 9.01
CA ARG A 244 -5.59 0.09 7.98
C ARG A 244 -4.52 1.05 8.56
N HIS A 245 -3.77 1.73 7.69
CA HIS A 245 -2.74 2.66 8.13
C HIS A 245 -3.32 3.89 8.83
N ASP A 246 -4.44 4.45 8.36
CA ASP A 246 -5.15 5.54 9.06
C ASP A 246 -5.50 5.18 10.51
N GLU A 247 -5.96 3.96 10.75
CA GLU A 247 -6.31 3.46 12.09
C GLU A 247 -5.08 3.35 12.98
N VAL A 248 -3.94 2.90 12.44
CA VAL A 248 -2.66 2.88 13.18
C VAL A 248 -2.19 4.30 13.49
N ALA A 249 -2.23 5.21 12.52
CA ALA A 249 -1.83 6.60 12.69
C ALA A 249 -2.66 7.27 13.79
N GLN A 250 -3.98 7.12 13.75
CA GLN A 250 -4.90 7.64 14.77
C GLN A 250 -4.64 7.02 16.15
N TRP A 251 -4.36 5.72 16.21
CA TRP A 251 -4.04 5.05 17.47
C TRP A 251 -2.77 5.62 18.11
N VAL A 252 -1.71 5.79 17.31
CA VAL A 252 -0.45 6.38 17.76
C VAL A 252 -0.66 7.81 18.25
N LEU A 253 -1.31 8.67 17.45
CA LEU A 253 -1.56 10.07 17.80
C LEU A 253 -2.38 10.20 19.09
N LYS A 254 -3.43 9.39 19.27
CA LYS A 254 -4.23 9.36 20.50
C LYS A 254 -3.40 8.90 21.71
N GLY A 255 -2.54 7.90 21.51
CA GLY A 255 -1.61 7.43 22.54
C GLY A 255 -0.58 8.49 22.96
N SER A 256 -0.18 9.37 22.05
CA SER A 256 0.74 10.48 22.27
C SER A 256 0.09 11.73 22.89
N GLY A 257 -1.23 11.72 23.14
CA GLY A 257 -1.97 12.87 23.69
C GLY A 257 -2.41 13.90 22.64
N GLY A 258 -2.40 13.56 21.34
CA GLY A 258 -2.99 14.39 20.30
C GLY A 258 -4.52 14.26 20.29
N GLU A 259 -5.24 15.37 20.43
CA GLU A 259 -6.68 15.43 20.15
C GLU A 259 -6.90 15.57 18.63
N PHE A 260 -7.79 14.74 18.08
CA PHE A 260 -8.30 14.90 16.72
C PHE A 260 -9.83 14.77 16.74
N SER A 261 -10.53 15.71 16.10
CA SER A 261 -11.96 15.60 15.77
C SER A 261 -12.08 15.27 14.28
N PRO A 262 -12.88 14.24 13.92
CA PRO A 262 -13.11 13.84 12.53
C PRO A 262 -13.78 14.91 11.68
#